data_AF-A0A1Z2SIW4-F1
#
_entry.id   AF-A0A1Z2SIW4-F1
#
_cell.length_a   1.000
_cell.length_b   1.000
_cell.length_c   1.000
_cell.angle_alpha   90.00
_cell.angle_beta   90.00
_cell.angle_gamma   90.00
#
_symmetry.space_group_name_H-M   'P 1'
#
loop_
_entity.id
_entity.type
_entity.pdbx_description
1 polymer ?
#
loop_
_entity_poly.entity_id
_entity_poly.type
_entity_poly.pdbx_seq_one_letter_code
_entity_poly.pdbx_strand_id
1 'polypeptide(L)'
;MRQLLFRLCEAADGRHFAFLTDQPDVEDLFDNGYKVAYKSHDRTTGNGILARWKKAYSVKSVNYEQLPEQDGLPDGVQSAFDMMIRNLIPGVDIFFCDYNLAIEADLPICNHMMEQYRSTDFVLFSCEELIGNDPTTQPYMVSYAAPRYQNGGNTSSQHRIYCKTDAFAFCQSIHAIVVQREKDALSGGHIRTEVDSYVGEPPVEAAVAEQVINRFVEALPQYNSSVKALKAPQTE
;
A
#
# COMPACT_ATOMS: atom_id res chain seq x y z
N MET A 1 0.28 9.36 19.73
CA MET A 1 -0.91 9.39 18.87
C MET A 1 -0.44 9.43 17.42
N ARG A 2 -1.00 8.58 16.56
CA ARG A 2 -0.65 8.45 15.14
C ARG A 2 -1.76 9.00 14.25
N GLN A 3 -1.45 9.21 12.96
CA GLN A 3 -2.42 9.54 11.92
C GLN A 3 -2.20 8.61 10.73
N LEU A 4 -3.26 8.21 10.06
CA LEU A 4 -3.15 7.60 8.74
C LEU A 4 -2.85 8.69 7.73
N LEU A 5 -1.90 8.42 6.86
CA LEU A 5 -1.56 9.22 5.70
C LEU A 5 -1.90 8.42 4.45
N PHE A 6 -2.82 8.94 3.65
CA PHE A 6 -3.05 8.48 2.30
C PHE A 6 -2.55 9.51 1.30
N ARG A 7 -1.75 9.07 0.33
CA ARG A 7 -1.31 9.90 -0.80
C ARG A 7 -1.64 9.20 -2.10
N LEU A 8 -2.14 9.98 -3.06
CA LEU A 8 -2.34 9.54 -4.43
C LEU A 8 -1.56 10.45 -5.39
N CYS A 9 -0.84 9.84 -6.32
CA CYS A 9 -0.01 10.51 -7.31
C CYS A 9 -0.29 10.00 -8.73
N GLU A 10 -0.30 10.91 -9.70
CA GLU A 10 -0.32 10.63 -11.14
C GLU A 10 1.11 10.79 -11.69
N ALA A 11 1.67 9.74 -12.29
CA ALA A 11 2.96 9.75 -12.95
C ALA A 11 2.89 10.40 -14.35
N ALA A 12 4.05 10.71 -14.94
CA ALA A 12 4.14 11.34 -16.27
C ALA A 12 3.48 10.53 -17.39
N ASP A 13 3.47 9.20 -17.28
CA ASP A 13 2.83 8.28 -18.23
C ASP A 13 1.37 7.96 -17.89
N GLY A 14 0.76 8.71 -16.96
CA GLY A 14 -0.64 8.58 -16.56
C GLY A 14 -0.92 7.48 -15.54
N ARG A 15 0.11 6.80 -15.04
CA ARG A 15 -0.06 5.75 -14.01
C ARG A 15 -0.35 6.35 -12.64
N HIS A 16 -1.22 5.70 -11.86
CA HIS A 16 -1.56 6.14 -10.51
C HIS A 16 -0.86 5.31 -9.43
N PHE A 17 -0.10 6.00 -8.59
CA PHE A 17 0.55 5.42 -7.42
C PHE A 17 -0.18 5.91 -6.18
N ALA A 18 -0.53 5.00 -5.29
CA ALA A 18 -1.06 5.34 -3.98
C ALA A 18 -0.13 4.81 -2.88
N PHE A 19 -0.08 5.50 -1.75
CA PHE A 19 0.44 4.91 -0.52
C PHE A 19 -0.48 5.19 0.67
N LEU A 20 -0.54 4.23 1.59
CA LEU A 20 -1.27 4.29 2.85
C LEU A 20 -0.36 3.83 3.99
N THR A 21 -0.14 4.70 4.97
CA THR A 21 0.75 4.41 6.11
C THR A 21 0.27 5.08 7.39
N ASP A 22 0.69 4.56 8.54
CA ASP A 22 0.61 5.25 9.82
C ASP A 22 1.97 5.67 10.38
N GLN A 23 3.05 5.38 9.63
CA GLN A 23 4.41 5.71 10.01
C GLN A 23 4.71 7.19 9.73
N PRO A 24 5.43 7.87 10.62
CA PRO A 24 5.85 9.25 10.41
C PRO A 24 6.92 9.33 9.30
N ASP A 25 6.99 10.48 8.64
CA ASP A 25 8.10 10.88 7.73
C ASP A 25 8.35 9.97 6.51
N VAL A 26 7.40 9.09 6.17
CA VAL A 26 7.51 8.17 5.03
C VAL A 26 7.20 8.84 3.68
N GLU A 27 6.47 9.96 3.69
CA GLU A 27 6.06 10.68 2.48
C GLU A 27 7.25 11.13 1.62
N ASP A 28 8.27 11.71 2.26
CA ASP A 28 9.47 12.19 1.58
C ASP A 28 10.29 11.04 1.01
N LEU A 29 10.35 9.91 1.73
CA LEU A 29 11.03 8.70 1.27
C LEU A 29 10.36 8.16 0.00
N PHE A 30 9.02 8.13 -0.01
CA PHE A 30 8.21 7.68 -1.14
C PHE A 30 8.44 8.56 -2.37
N ASP A 31 8.33 9.88 -2.21
CA ASP A 31 8.55 10.84 -3.29
C ASP A 31 9.99 10.78 -3.82
N ASN A 32 10.98 10.58 -2.95
CA ASN A 32 12.38 10.45 -3.36
C ASN A 32 12.64 9.13 -4.08
N GLY A 33 12.03 8.03 -3.63
CA GLY A 33 12.07 6.76 -4.35
C GLY A 33 11.56 6.89 -5.79
N TYR A 34 10.43 7.57 -5.97
CA TYR A 34 9.87 7.82 -7.30
C TYR A 34 10.79 8.68 -8.18
N LYS A 35 11.28 9.81 -7.67
CA LYS A 35 12.17 10.74 -8.39
C LYS A 35 13.35 10.03 -9.05
N VAL A 36 13.94 9.08 -8.32
CA VAL A 36 15.12 8.32 -8.77
C VAL A 36 14.70 7.19 -9.71
N ALA A 37 13.72 6.37 -9.32
CA ALA A 37 13.32 5.19 -10.08
C ALA A 37 12.65 5.51 -11.42
N TYR A 38 11.91 6.62 -11.50
CA TYR A 38 11.09 6.97 -12.67
C TYR A 38 11.78 7.92 -13.66
N LYS A 39 13.01 8.33 -13.36
CA LYS A 39 13.76 9.34 -14.14
C LYS A 39 13.83 9.04 -15.64
N SER A 40 14.01 7.78 -16.04
CA SER A 40 14.09 7.37 -17.45
C SER A 40 12.76 7.38 -18.20
N HIS A 41 11.64 7.41 -17.47
CA HIS A 41 10.29 7.35 -18.01
C HIS A 41 9.63 8.74 -18.08
N ASP A 42 10.09 9.69 -17.27
CA ASP A 42 9.70 11.12 -17.38
C ASP A 42 10.48 11.81 -18.51
N ARG A 43 10.06 11.56 -19.76
CA ARG A 43 10.67 12.16 -20.97
C ARG A 43 10.13 13.55 -21.31
N THR A 44 9.14 14.03 -20.57
CA THR A 44 8.41 15.28 -20.86
C THR A 44 9.10 16.54 -20.37
N THR A 45 10.13 16.44 -19.53
CA THR A 45 10.93 17.60 -19.13
C THR A 45 12.36 17.45 -19.63
N GLY A 46 12.63 17.98 -20.83
CA GLY A 46 13.97 18.02 -21.44
C GLY A 46 15.04 18.81 -20.65
N ASN A 47 14.85 19.06 -19.36
CA ASN A 47 15.77 19.74 -18.44
C ASN A 47 15.72 19.21 -16.98
N GLY A 48 14.95 18.18 -16.66
CA GLY A 48 14.80 17.67 -15.28
C GLY A 48 15.80 16.56 -14.93
N ILE A 49 16.63 16.75 -13.90
CA ILE A 49 17.55 15.70 -13.40
C ILE A 49 16.78 14.56 -12.69
N LEU A 50 15.52 14.79 -12.27
CA LEU A 50 14.69 13.88 -11.48
C LEU A 50 13.22 13.93 -11.96
N ALA A 51 12.51 12.80 -11.87
CA ALA A 51 11.09 12.68 -12.23
C ALA A 51 10.19 13.47 -11.26
N ARG A 52 9.01 13.90 -11.71
CA ARG A 52 8.01 14.57 -10.86
C ARG A 52 6.61 14.01 -11.07
N TRP A 53 5.84 13.91 -9.98
CA TRP A 53 4.42 13.63 -10.06
C TRP A 53 3.71 14.73 -10.85
N LYS A 54 2.89 14.34 -11.82
CA LYS A 54 2.06 15.24 -12.62
C LYS A 54 0.94 15.87 -11.78
N LYS A 55 0.36 15.06 -10.89
CA LYS A 55 -0.57 15.48 -9.85
C LYS A 55 -0.29 14.66 -8.60
N ALA A 56 -0.51 15.26 -7.44
CA ALA A 56 -0.47 14.55 -6.18
C ALA A 56 -1.36 15.24 -5.16
N TYR A 57 -1.94 14.48 -4.25
CA TYR A 57 -2.53 14.99 -3.03
C TYR A 57 -2.27 14.04 -1.87
N SER A 58 -2.25 14.58 -0.66
CA SER A 58 -2.15 13.84 0.58
C SER A 58 -3.29 14.24 1.51
N VAL A 59 -3.84 13.26 2.23
CA VAL A 59 -4.83 13.48 3.29
C VAL A 59 -4.42 12.74 4.54
N LYS A 60 -4.69 13.33 5.70
CA LYS A 60 -4.36 12.76 7.01
C LYS A 60 -5.64 12.52 7.80
N SER A 61 -5.71 11.39 8.48
CA SER A 61 -6.83 11.12 9.39
C SER A 61 -6.73 11.97 10.65
N VAL A 62 -7.79 11.97 11.45
CA VAL A 62 -7.73 12.34 12.86
C VAL A 62 -6.72 11.47 13.61
N ASN A 63 -6.24 11.98 14.74
CA ASN A 63 -5.32 11.26 15.62
C ASN A 63 -5.99 10.02 16.21
N TYR A 64 -5.22 8.94 16.36
CA TYR A 64 -5.69 7.72 17.00
C TYR A 64 -4.61 7.00 17.80
N GLU A 65 -5.08 6.03 18.59
CA GLU A 65 -4.27 5.06 19.32
C GLU A 65 -4.29 3.75 18.54
N GLN A 66 -3.10 3.19 18.27
CA GLN A 66 -2.99 1.90 17.60
C GLN A 66 -3.67 0.82 18.45
N LEU A 67 -4.18 -0.21 17.77
CA LEU A 67 -4.72 -1.37 18.45
C LEU A 67 -3.57 -2.12 19.13
N PRO A 68 -3.72 -2.52 20.41
CA PRO A 68 -2.70 -3.27 21.11
C PRO A 68 -2.47 -4.63 20.45
N GLU A 69 -1.29 -5.20 20.66
CA GLU A 69 -0.97 -6.55 20.22
C GLU A 69 -1.98 -7.58 20.76
N GLN A 70 -2.48 -8.43 19.87
CA GLN A 70 -3.42 -9.51 20.15
C GLN A 70 -3.08 -10.73 19.27
N ASP A 71 -3.51 -11.92 19.68
CA ASP A 71 -3.24 -13.18 18.95
C ASP A 71 -3.85 -13.21 17.53
N GLY A 72 -4.72 -12.26 17.18
CA GLY A 72 -5.33 -12.14 15.85
C GLY A 72 -6.03 -10.80 15.62
N LEU A 73 -6.30 -10.51 14.34
CA LEU A 73 -7.06 -9.33 13.91
C LEU A 73 -8.52 -9.47 14.34
N PRO A 74 -9.12 -8.51 15.07
CA PRO A 74 -10.55 -8.53 15.35
C PRO A 74 -11.36 -8.49 14.04
N ASP A 75 -12.39 -9.33 13.92
CA ASP A 75 -13.19 -9.47 12.68
C ASP A 75 -13.71 -8.13 12.13
N GLY A 76 -14.05 -7.19 13.01
CA GLY A 76 -14.52 -5.85 12.63
C GLY A 76 -13.43 -4.94 12.07
N VAL A 77 -12.17 -5.12 12.48
CA VAL A 77 -11.01 -4.35 12.00
C VAL A 77 -10.69 -4.73 10.56
N GLN A 78 -10.68 -6.03 10.25
CA GLN A 78 -10.49 -6.50 8.87
C GLN A 78 -11.59 -5.96 7.97
N SER A 79 -12.86 -6.05 8.39
CA SER A 79 -13.98 -5.53 7.59
C SER A 79 -13.90 -4.01 7.36
N ALA A 80 -13.51 -3.25 8.39
CA ALA A 80 -13.30 -1.81 8.27
C ALA A 80 -12.13 -1.48 7.33
N PHE A 81 -11.05 -2.24 7.39
CA PHE A 81 -9.91 -2.11 6.50
C PHE A 81 -10.27 -2.43 5.04
N ASP A 82 -10.95 -3.54 4.81
CA ASP A 82 -11.40 -3.96 3.48
C ASP A 82 -12.32 -2.90 2.85
N MET A 83 -13.22 -2.33 3.65
CA MET A 83 -14.08 -1.24 3.23
C MET A 83 -13.27 0.01 2.87
N MET A 84 -12.25 0.35 3.66
CA MET A 84 -11.36 1.47 3.34
C MET A 84 -10.64 1.24 2.01
N ILE A 85 -9.95 0.11 1.85
CA ILE A 85 -9.21 -0.20 0.63
C ILE A 85 -10.13 -0.23 -0.59
N ARG A 86 -11.33 -0.80 -0.48
CA ARG A 86 -12.31 -0.84 -1.58
C ARG A 86 -12.67 0.54 -2.12
N ASN A 87 -12.64 1.58 -1.28
CA ASN A 87 -12.91 2.95 -1.71
C ASN A 87 -11.65 3.67 -2.21
N LEU A 88 -10.46 3.26 -1.78
CA LEU A 88 -9.19 3.90 -2.13
C LEU A 88 -8.54 3.34 -3.40
N ILE A 89 -8.77 2.07 -3.72
CA ILE A 89 -8.09 1.36 -4.82
C ILE A 89 -8.60 1.60 -6.25
N PRO A 90 -9.85 2.06 -6.51
CA PRO A 90 -10.28 2.32 -7.88
C PRO A 90 -9.30 3.24 -8.62
N GLY A 91 -8.96 2.88 -9.87
CA GLY A 91 -8.01 3.61 -10.70
C GLY A 91 -6.55 3.58 -10.25
N VAL A 92 -6.21 2.89 -9.15
CA VAL A 92 -4.84 2.78 -8.63
C VAL A 92 -4.09 1.65 -9.33
N ASP A 93 -2.85 1.93 -9.72
CA ASP A 93 -2.01 0.98 -10.42
C ASP A 93 -1.07 0.24 -9.50
N ILE A 94 -0.49 0.99 -8.56
CA ILE A 94 0.53 0.53 -7.64
C ILE A 94 0.16 1.08 -6.27
N PHE A 95 -0.05 0.18 -5.31
CA PHE A 95 -0.51 0.52 -3.98
C PHE A 95 0.55 0.11 -2.95
N PHE A 96 1.12 1.11 -2.29
CA PHE A 96 2.03 0.95 -1.17
C PHE A 96 1.21 0.92 0.12
N CYS A 97 1.34 -0.12 0.93
CA CYS A 97 0.60 -0.21 2.18
C CYS A 97 1.51 -0.71 3.31
N ASP A 98 1.35 -0.11 4.48
CA ASP A 98 1.95 -0.62 5.69
C ASP A 98 1.39 -2.00 6.02
N TYR A 99 2.28 -2.94 6.35
CA TYR A 99 1.92 -4.32 6.60
C TYR A 99 1.02 -4.48 7.84
N ASN A 100 1.26 -3.66 8.87
CA ASN A 100 0.60 -3.70 10.19
C ASN A 100 -0.22 -2.42 10.46
N LEU A 101 -0.86 -1.86 9.42
CA LEU A 101 -1.55 -0.57 9.53
C LEU A 101 -2.47 -0.49 10.77
N ALA A 102 -2.25 0.50 11.62
CA ALA A 102 -3.02 0.78 12.84
C ALA A 102 -2.95 -0.27 13.96
N ILE A 103 -2.05 -1.26 13.89
CA ILE A 103 -1.91 -2.36 14.85
C ILE A 103 -0.46 -2.42 15.34
N GLU A 104 -0.27 -2.68 16.63
CA GLU A 104 1.07 -2.78 17.24
C GLU A 104 1.78 -4.12 16.94
N ALA A 105 1.10 -5.09 16.32
CA ALA A 105 1.56 -6.47 16.07
C ALA A 105 1.86 -6.78 14.59
N ASP A 106 2.59 -7.88 14.33
CA ASP A 106 2.92 -8.46 13.01
C ASP A 106 1.77 -9.21 12.31
N LEU A 107 0.59 -8.61 12.27
CA LEU A 107 -0.60 -9.23 11.67
C LEU A 107 -0.88 -8.67 10.26
N PRO A 108 -0.74 -9.49 9.19
CA PRO A 108 -0.98 -9.04 7.82
C PRO A 108 -2.45 -8.71 7.57
N ILE A 109 -2.78 -7.43 7.59
CA ILE A 109 -4.16 -6.97 7.31
C ILE A 109 -4.47 -6.92 5.79
N CYS A 110 -3.44 -6.83 4.94
CA CYS A 110 -3.59 -6.61 3.50
C CYS A 110 -3.80 -7.88 2.65
N ASN A 111 -3.65 -9.08 3.22
CA ASN A 111 -3.56 -10.33 2.43
C ASN A 111 -4.78 -10.58 1.53
N HIS A 112 -5.99 -10.42 2.07
CA HIS A 112 -7.22 -10.62 1.32
C HIS A 112 -7.34 -9.65 0.14
N MET A 113 -7.00 -8.37 0.37
CA MET A 113 -7.12 -7.32 -0.65
C MET A 113 -6.19 -7.54 -1.83
N MET A 114 -4.99 -8.08 -1.58
CA MET A 114 -4.05 -8.42 -2.65
C MET A 114 -4.60 -9.50 -3.59
N GLU A 115 -5.33 -10.48 -3.05
CA GLU A 115 -5.94 -11.55 -3.84
C GLU A 115 -7.17 -11.08 -4.64
N GLN A 116 -7.89 -10.10 -4.09
CA GLN A 116 -9.06 -9.49 -4.72
C GLN A 116 -8.67 -8.52 -5.85
N TYR A 117 -7.62 -7.70 -5.65
CA TYR A 117 -7.22 -6.64 -6.57
C TYR A 117 -5.97 -6.99 -7.39
N ARG A 118 -6.06 -8.07 -8.18
CA ARG A 118 -4.93 -8.68 -8.91
C ARG A 118 -4.30 -7.80 -9.98
N SER A 119 -5.07 -6.87 -10.53
CA SER A 119 -4.59 -5.87 -11.50
C SER A 119 -3.81 -4.70 -10.87
N THR A 120 -3.82 -4.58 -9.54
CA THR A 120 -2.99 -3.63 -8.78
C THR A 120 -1.72 -4.34 -8.29
N ASP A 121 -0.56 -3.72 -8.46
CA ASP A 121 0.68 -4.20 -7.81
C ASP A 121 0.75 -3.68 -6.38
N PHE A 122 1.02 -4.58 -5.43
CA PHE A 122 1.11 -4.23 -4.02
C PHE A 122 2.56 -4.20 -3.56
N VAL A 123 2.91 -3.11 -2.88
CA VAL A 123 4.16 -3.00 -2.13
C VAL A 123 3.80 -2.93 -0.66
N LEU A 124 4.10 -3.99 0.06
CA LEU A 124 3.95 -4.05 1.50
C LEU A 124 5.26 -3.59 2.11
N PHE A 125 5.22 -2.64 3.04
CA PHE A 125 6.42 -2.28 3.79
C PHE A 125 6.22 -2.62 5.26
N SER A 126 7.30 -3.12 5.84
CA SER A 126 7.28 -3.77 7.14
C SER A 126 7.58 -2.79 8.26
N CYS A 127 6.98 -3.09 9.41
CA CYS A 127 7.47 -2.68 10.72
C CYS A 127 8.93 -3.13 10.89
N GLU A 128 9.73 -2.31 11.56
CA GLU A 128 11.16 -2.47 11.79
C GLU A 128 11.54 -3.84 12.41
N GLU A 129 10.59 -4.59 12.97
CA GLU A 129 10.79 -5.86 13.67
C GLU A 129 10.92 -7.09 12.75
N LEU A 130 10.21 -7.14 11.62
CA LEU A 130 10.23 -8.26 10.66
C LEU A 130 11.45 -8.21 9.71
N ILE A 131 11.98 -7.02 9.43
CA ILE A 131 13.12 -6.83 8.49
C ILE A 131 14.35 -6.20 9.18
N GLY A 132 14.19 -5.62 10.37
CA GLY A 132 15.29 -5.22 11.25
C GLY A 132 16.16 -4.06 10.75
N ASN A 133 16.86 -3.44 11.71
CA ASN A 133 18.09 -2.68 11.48
C ASN A 133 19.29 -3.56 11.08
N ASP A 134 19.06 -4.85 10.79
CA ASP A 134 20.10 -5.74 10.32
C ASP A 134 20.54 -5.32 8.90
N PRO A 135 21.80 -4.87 8.73
CA PRO A 135 22.33 -4.46 7.42
C PRO A 135 22.54 -5.64 6.47
N THR A 136 22.43 -6.89 6.96
CA THR A 136 22.55 -8.11 6.16
C THR A 136 21.22 -8.54 5.54
N THR A 137 20.08 -8.07 6.07
CA THR A 137 18.77 -8.30 5.49
C THR A 137 18.59 -7.45 4.25
N GLN A 138 18.17 -8.08 3.13
CA GLN A 138 17.92 -7.36 1.90
C GLN A 138 16.88 -6.24 2.14
N PRO A 139 17.12 -5.02 1.63
CA PRO A 139 16.25 -3.87 1.87
C PRO A 139 14.84 -4.04 1.27
N TYR A 140 14.70 -4.98 0.33
CA TYR A 140 13.43 -5.40 -0.22
C TYR A 140 13.53 -6.86 -0.65
N MET A 141 12.45 -7.61 -0.46
CA MET A 141 12.23 -8.93 -1.01
C MET A 141 11.07 -8.85 -1.99
N VAL A 142 11.36 -9.13 -3.26
CA VAL A 142 10.32 -9.28 -4.29
C VAL A 142 9.80 -10.70 -4.26
N SER A 143 8.53 -10.86 -3.89
CA SER A 143 7.81 -12.13 -4.01
C SER A 143 6.77 -12.02 -5.13
N TYR A 144 6.62 -13.08 -5.91
CA TYR A 144 5.57 -13.20 -6.92
C TYR A 144 4.55 -14.21 -6.39
N ALA A 145 3.34 -13.76 -6.14
CA ALA A 145 2.41 -14.57 -5.35
C ALA A 145 1.26 -15.17 -6.16
N ALA A 146 0.88 -14.58 -7.30
CA ALA A 146 -0.23 -15.10 -8.09
C ALA A 146 -0.17 -14.67 -9.56
N PRO A 147 -0.53 -15.57 -10.50
CA PRO A 147 -0.90 -15.17 -11.86
C PRO A 147 -2.08 -14.19 -11.81
N ARG A 148 -2.00 -13.10 -12.58
CA ARG A 148 -3.10 -12.13 -12.71
C ARG A 148 -4.34 -12.75 -13.36
N TYR A 149 -4.16 -13.80 -14.17
CA TYR A 149 -5.24 -14.46 -14.93
C TYR A 149 -5.34 -15.94 -14.56
N GLN A 150 -6.56 -16.40 -14.29
CA GLN A 150 -6.83 -17.82 -14.00
C GLN A 150 -6.70 -18.71 -15.24
N ASN A 151 -7.00 -18.19 -16.44
CA ASN A 151 -7.13 -18.97 -17.68
C ASN A 151 -6.45 -18.30 -18.91
N GLY A 152 -5.20 -17.85 -18.77
CA GLY A 152 -4.45 -17.22 -19.86
C GLY A 152 -3.15 -17.97 -20.17
N GLY A 153 -2.81 -18.14 -21.45
CA GLY A 153 -1.52 -18.68 -21.89
C GLY A 153 -0.31 -17.78 -21.58
N ASN A 154 -0.57 -16.52 -21.23
CA ASN A 154 0.41 -15.56 -20.73
C ASN A 154 0.22 -15.39 -19.21
N THR A 155 1.11 -16.00 -18.42
CA THR A 155 1.13 -15.88 -16.96
C THR A 155 1.78 -14.55 -16.55
N SER A 156 1.12 -13.41 -16.77
CA SER A 156 1.55 -12.18 -16.10
C SER A 156 1.32 -12.34 -14.60
N SER A 157 2.28 -11.95 -13.77
CA SER A 157 2.22 -12.12 -12.31
C SER A 157 1.97 -10.78 -11.61
N GLN A 158 1.24 -10.84 -10.49
CA GLN A 158 1.16 -9.72 -9.54
C GLN A 158 2.43 -9.69 -8.70
N HIS A 159 3.03 -8.51 -8.51
CA HIS A 159 4.14 -8.33 -7.58
C HIS A 159 3.62 -8.12 -6.17
N ARG A 160 4.25 -8.83 -5.23
CA ARG A 160 4.17 -8.55 -3.79
C ARG A 160 5.58 -8.25 -3.32
N ILE A 161 5.88 -6.97 -3.16
CA ILE A 161 7.20 -6.56 -2.68
C ILE A 161 7.08 -6.27 -1.19
N TYR A 162 7.88 -6.96 -0.39
CA TYR A 162 8.10 -6.62 1.01
C TYR A 162 9.32 -5.71 1.06
N CYS A 163 9.19 -4.49 1.58
CA CYS A 163 10.32 -3.55 1.61
C CYS A 163 10.47 -2.84 2.96
N LYS A 164 11.69 -2.40 3.27
CA LYS A 164 11.96 -1.51 4.41
C LYS A 164 11.36 -0.13 4.15
N THR A 165 11.04 0.59 5.24
CA THR A 165 10.59 1.99 5.16
C THR A 165 11.78 2.94 4.99
N ASP A 166 12.48 2.84 3.86
CA ASP A 166 13.59 3.74 3.52
C ASP A 166 13.57 4.13 2.02
N ALA A 167 14.22 5.24 1.69
CA ALA A 167 14.19 5.79 0.33
C ALA A 167 14.83 4.85 -0.71
N PHE A 168 15.85 4.08 -0.33
CA PHE A 168 16.49 3.12 -1.23
C PHE A 168 15.56 1.94 -1.51
N ALA A 169 14.94 1.40 -0.46
CA ALA A 169 13.95 0.33 -0.58
C ALA A 169 12.77 0.75 -1.47
N PHE A 170 12.19 1.94 -1.27
CA PHE A 170 11.14 2.44 -2.16
C PHE A 170 11.61 2.66 -3.60
N CYS A 171 12.82 3.20 -3.80
CA CYS A 171 13.39 3.33 -5.14
C CYS A 171 13.47 1.96 -5.85
N GLN A 172 13.96 0.93 -5.16
CA GLN A 172 14.08 -0.41 -5.72
C GLN A 172 12.72 -1.04 -6.00
N SER A 173 11.75 -0.90 -5.08
CA SER A 173 10.39 -1.40 -5.25
C SER A 173 9.70 -0.78 -6.47
N ILE A 174 9.76 0.55 -6.61
CA ILE A 174 9.19 1.27 -7.77
C ILE A 174 9.89 0.80 -9.06
N HIS A 175 11.22 0.74 -9.05
CA HIS A 175 11.98 0.34 -10.23
C HIS A 175 11.64 -1.08 -10.69
N ALA A 176 11.56 -2.03 -9.76
CA ALA A 176 11.22 -3.43 -10.05
C ALA A 176 9.85 -3.56 -10.72
N ILE A 177 8.84 -2.88 -10.20
CA ILE A 177 7.47 -2.89 -10.76
C ILE A 177 7.46 -2.30 -12.17
N VAL A 178 8.11 -1.16 -12.36
CA VAL A 178 8.16 -0.47 -13.66
C VAL A 178 8.80 -1.36 -14.72
N VAL A 179 9.99 -1.90 -14.43
CA VAL A 179 10.73 -2.76 -15.35
C VAL A 179 9.93 -4.01 -15.70
N GLN A 180 9.27 -4.64 -14.72
CA GLN A 180 8.48 -5.83 -15.02
C GLN A 180 7.23 -5.50 -15.83
N ARG A 181 6.52 -4.40 -15.54
CA ARG A 181 5.38 -3.98 -16.35
C ARG A 181 5.76 -3.68 -17.80
N GLU A 182 6.95 -3.15 -18.04
CA GLU A 182 7.47 -2.98 -19.40
C GLU A 182 7.70 -4.33 -20.09
N LYS A 183 8.26 -5.32 -19.38
CA LYS A 183 8.42 -6.69 -19.90
C LYS A 183 7.06 -7.33 -20.19
N ASP A 184 6.08 -7.16 -19.31
CA ASP A 184 4.73 -7.71 -19.47
C ASP A 184 4.02 -7.08 -20.68
N ALA A 185 4.22 -5.78 -20.92
CA ALA A 185 3.70 -5.09 -22.10
C ALA A 185 4.30 -5.66 -23.40
N LEU A 186 5.60 -5.98 -23.40
CA LEU A 186 6.31 -6.53 -24.55
C LEU A 186 5.96 -8.00 -24.83
N SER A 187 5.60 -8.77 -23.81
CA SER A 187 5.21 -10.18 -23.95
C SER A 187 3.74 -10.37 -24.34
N GLY A 188 2.98 -9.29 -24.54
CA GLY A 188 1.56 -9.36 -24.85
C GLY A 188 0.69 -9.72 -23.64
N GLY A 189 1.16 -9.47 -22.42
CA GLY A 189 0.31 -9.47 -21.24
C GLY A 189 -0.73 -8.36 -21.38
N HIS A 190 -2.02 -8.72 -21.51
CA HIS A 190 -3.07 -7.74 -21.71
C HIS A 190 -3.16 -6.78 -20.52
N ILE A 191 -2.73 -5.55 -20.74
CA ILE A 191 -2.90 -4.46 -19.79
C ILE A 191 -4.41 -4.16 -19.68
N ARG A 192 -5.01 -4.65 -18.59
CA ARG A 192 -6.10 -4.02 -17.81
C ARG A 192 -7.54 -4.08 -18.31
N THR A 193 -7.83 -4.20 -19.60
CA THR A 193 -9.18 -3.83 -20.08
C THR A 193 -10.25 -4.91 -19.99
N GLU A 194 -9.91 -6.19 -19.81
CA GLU A 194 -10.89 -7.27 -19.97
C GLU A 194 -11.32 -7.97 -18.66
N VAL A 195 -10.60 -7.81 -17.55
CA VAL A 195 -10.81 -8.67 -16.36
C VAL A 195 -11.31 -7.92 -15.13
N ASP A 196 -10.83 -6.69 -14.88
CA ASP A 196 -11.10 -5.98 -13.64
C ASP A 196 -11.60 -4.55 -13.89
N SER A 197 -12.91 -4.30 -13.69
CA SER A 197 -13.55 -3.00 -14.00
C SER A 197 -12.98 -1.83 -13.19
N TYR A 198 -12.53 -2.07 -11.96
CA TYR A 198 -12.08 -1.01 -11.04
C TYR A 198 -10.82 -0.27 -11.51
N VAL A 199 -10.02 -0.85 -12.41
CA VAL A 199 -8.81 -0.21 -12.93
C VAL A 199 -9.14 0.89 -13.96
N GLY A 200 -10.29 0.77 -14.63
CA GLY A 200 -10.80 1.79 -15.55
C GLY A 200 -11.59 2.91 -14.86
N GLU A 201 -11.86 2.76 -13.56
CA GLU A 201 -12.57 3.78 -12.77
C GLU A 201 -11.67 4.98 -12.47
N PRO A 202 -12.24 6.18 -12.33
CA PRO A 202 -11.47 7.34 -11.89
C PRO A 202 -10.93 7.12 -10.47
N PRO A 203 -9.68 7.56 -10.19
CA PRO A 203 -9.16 7.51 -8.84
C PRO A 203 -10.01 8.33 -7.86
N VAL A 204 -10.00 7.91 -6.60
CA VAL A 204 -10.71 8.57 -5.50
C VAL A 204 -10.31 10.05 -5.37
N GLU A 205 -11.26 10.90 -4.97
CA GLU A 205 -11.00 12.32 -4.70
C GLU A 205 -10.50 12.54 -3.27
N ALA A 206 -9.75 13.61 -3.04
CA ALA A 206 -9.15 13.91 -1.73
C ALA A 206 -10.17 13.94 -0.57
N ALA A 207 -11.32 14.62 -0.76
CA ALA A 207 -12.34 14.71 0.28
C ALA A 207 -12.95 13.34 0.64
N VAL A 208 -13.13 12.46 -0.35
CA VAL A 208 -13.64 11.11 -0.14
C VAL A 208 -12.57 10.24 0.54
N ALA A 209 -11.31 10.34 0.10
CA ALA A 209 -10.20 9.63 0.73
C ALA A 209 -10.06 10.01 2.21
N GLU A 210 -10.12 11.29 2.55
CA GLU A 210 -10.10 11.79 3.92
C GLU A 210 -11.26 11.23 4.75
N GLN A 211 -12.48 11.25 4.20
CA GLN A 211 -13.65 10.70 4.87
C GLN A 211 -13.48 9.20 5.15
N VAL A 212 -12.95 8.44 4.20
CA VAL A 212 -12.80 6.99 4.30
C VAL A 212 -11.74 6.62 5.34
N ILE A 213 -10.57 7.27 5.34
CA ILE A 213 -9.53 6.98 6.34
C ILE A 213 -9.98 7.39 7.75
N ASN A 214 -10.76 8.47 7.88
CA ASN A 214 -11.34 8.87 9.16
C ASN A 214 -12.35 7.84 9.68
N ARG A 215 -13.25 7.34 8.83
CA ARG A 215 -14.21 6.28 9.22
C ARG A 215 -13.51 5.01 9.72
N PHE A 216 -12.41 4.62 9.09
CA PHE A 216 -11.62 3.48 9.56
C PHE A 216 -11.05 3.75 10.96
N VAL A 217 -10.41 4.91 11.13
CA VAL A 217 -9.81 5.31 12.42
C VAL A 217 -10.85 5.44 13.54
N GLU A 218 -12.03 5.98 13.24
CA GLU A 218 -13.14 6.13 14.19
C GLU A 218 -13.73 4.78 14.65
N ALA A 219 -13.54 3.71 13.86
CA ALA A 219 -13.97 2.37 14.24
C ALA A 219 -13.00 1.69 15.22
N LEU A 220 -11.71 2.06 15.21
CA LEU A 220 -10.67 1.42 16.03
C LEU A 220 -10.97 1.38 17.55
N PRO A 221 -11.46 2.45 18.20
CA PRO A 221 -11.70 2.44 19.64
C PRO A 221 -12.67 1.35 20.12
N GLN A 222 -13.59 0.91 19.26
CA GLN A 222 -14.56 -0.14 19.60
C GLN A 222 -13.88 -1.49 19.83
N TYR A 223 -12.71 -1.69 19.23
CA TYR A 223 -11.92 -2.91 19.32
C TYR A 223 -10.85 -2.83 20.43
N ASN A 224 -10.57 -1.64 20.99
CA ASN A 224 -9.70 -1.45 22.15
C ASN A 224 -10.33 -1.96 23.46
N SER A 225 -11.66 -1.94 23.57
CA SER A 225 -12.39 -2.25 24.81
C SER A 225 -12.60 -3.74 25.10
N SER A 226 -12.44 -4.63 24.11
CA SER A 226 -12.69 -6.08 24.28
C SER A 226 -11.69 -6.78 25.22
N VAL A 227 -10.61 -6.11 25.65
CA VAL A 227 -9.55 -6.69 26.49
C VAL A 227 -9.67 -6.32 27.97
N LYS A 228 -10.41 -5.26 28.36
CA LYS A 228 -10.50 -4.86 29.78
C LYS A 228 -11.53 -5.62 30.62
N ALA A 229 -12.37 -6.47 30.01
CA ALA A 229 -13.50 -7.10 30.70
C ALA A 229 -13.25 -8.51 31.27
N LEU A 230 -12.02 -9.03 31.25
CA LEU A 230 -11.68 -10.33 31.87
C LEU A 230 -10.52 -10.20 32.86
N LYS A 231 -10.72 -9.45 33.95
CA LYS A 231 -10.10 -9.78 35.23
C LYS A 231 -11.22 -10.16 36.20
N ALA A 232 -11.49 -11.46 36.31
CA ALA A 232 -12.35 -12.02 37.35
C ALA A 232 -11.72 -11.82 38.74
N PRO A 233 -12.53 -11.82 39.82
CA PRO A 233 -12.17 -11.25 41.11
C PRO A 233 -11.03 -12.02 41.79
N GLN A 234 -10.14 -11.29 42.47
CA GLN A 234 -9.28 -11.89 43.49
C GLN A 234 -10.17 -12.32 44.65
N THR A 235 -10.38 -13.63 44.79
CA THR A 235 -10.86 -14.22 46.04
C THR A 235 -9.68 -14.36 47.00
N GLU A 236 -9.80 -13.69 48.14
CA GLU A 236 -9.00 -13.90 49.35
C GLU A 236 -9.12 -15.34 49.89
#